data_AF-A0AA36D5G7-F1
#
_entry.id   AF-A0AA36D5G7-F1
#
_cell.length_a   1.000
_cell.length_b   1.000
_cell.length_c   1.000
_cell.angle_alpha   90.00
_cell.angle_beta   90.00
_cell.angle_gamma   90.00
#
_symmetry.space_group_name_H-M   'P 1'
#
loop_
_entity.id
_entity.type
_entity.pdbx_description
1 polymer ?
#
loop_
_entity_poly.entity_id
_entity_poly.type
_entity_poly.pdbx_seq_one_letter_code
_entity_poly.pdbx_strand_id
1 'polypeptide(L)'
;MSRTTRDTASAEPTPKQRVRRVKANGRERQRMHGLNNALDLLRQCVPITTQHQKLSKIETLRCARNYIGVLQRMANTNWKPTPLEYARILSAGMSQTTTNLIANMLQVPPRLVMGTPQVCQQMPLPPMSAPPYYPPQTPHSGSDSSFEMPSPPNQHFFHPLF
;
A
#
# COMPACT_ATOMS: atom_id res chain seq x y z
N MET A 1 -43.28 -15.51 -13.66
CA MET A 1 -42.17 -15.71 -12.70
C MET A 1 -42.37 -14.75 -11.54
N SER A 2 -43.06 -15.19 -10.49
CA SER A 2 -43.45 -14.35 -9.35
C SER A 2 -42.28 -14.21 -8.37
N ARG A 3 -41.83 -12.96 -8.14
CA ARG A 3 -40.90 -12.64 -7.05
C ARG A 3 -41.65 -12.80 -5.73
N THR A 4 -41.30 -13.83 -4.97
CA THR A 4 -41.75 -13.98 -3.59
C THR A 4 -40.94 -13.04 -2.70
N THR A 5 -41.52 -11.89 -2.37
CA THR A 5 -41.03 -11.03 -1.28
C THR A 5 -41.39 -11.70 0.05
N ARG A 6 -40.40 -12.11 0.85
CA ARG A 6 -40.65 -12.56 2.22
C ARG A 6 -41.13 -11.37 3.04
N ASP A 7 -42.40 -11.37 3.41
CA ASP A 7 -42.95 -10.51 4.46
C ASP A 7 -42.21 -10.80 5.77
N THR A 8 -41.29 -9.90 6.13
CA THR A 8 -40.78 -9.82 7.49
C THR A 8 -41.66 -8.81 8.21
N ALA A 9 -42.71 -9.33 8.86
CA ALA A 9 -43.59 -8.52 9.68
C ALA A 9 -42.78 -7.71 10.71
N SER A 10 -42.95 -6.39 10.65
CA SER A 10 -42.31 -5.38 11.49
C SER A 10 -42.82 -5.47 12.94
N ALA A 11 -42.29 -6.42 13.72
CA ALA A 11 -42.52 -6.47 15.15
C ALA A 11 -41.71 -5.36 15.84
N GLU A 12 -42.38 -4.28 16.22
CA GLU A 12 -41.79 -3.17 16.97
C GLU A 12 -41.13 -3.67 18.27
N PRO A 13 -39.85 -3.34 18.53
CA PRO A 13 -39.16 -3.82 19.70
C PRO A 13 -39.83 -3.29 20.98
N THR A 14 -40.21 -4.21 21.87
CA THR A 14 -40.83 -3.91 23.16
C THR A 14 -39.96 -2.94 23.98
N PRO A 15 -40.55 -2.13 24.88
CA PRO A 15 -39.80 -1.21 25.73
C PRO A 15 -38.64 -1.88 26.49
N LYS A 16 -38.85 -3.12 26.96
CA LYS A 16 -37.80 -3.91 27.64
C LYS A 16 -36.64 -4.27 26.70
N GLN A 17 -36.92 -4.63 25.45
CA GLN A 17 -35.89 -4.89 24.44
C GLN A 17 -35.12 -3.61 24.09
N ARG A 18 -35.80 -2.47 23.98
CA ARG A 18 -35.15 -1.16 23.76
C ARG A 18 -34.19 -0.81 24.90
N VAL A 19 -34.58 -0.97 26.16
CA VAL A 19 -33.73 -0.73 27.34
C VAL A 19 -32.50 -1.64 27.34
N ARG A 20 -32.66 -2.94 27.07
CA ARG A 20 -31.54 -3.89 26.98
C ARG A 20 -30.55 -3.50 25.89
N ARG A 21 -31.04 -3.08 24.72
CA ARG A 21 -30.22 -2.60 23.60
C ARG A 21 -29.43 -1.34 23.97
N VAL A 22 -30.06 -0.37 24.63
CA VAL A 22 -29.37 0.85 25.11
C VAL A 22 -28.26 0.51 26.10
N LYS A 23 -28.52 -0.37 27.08
CA LYS A 23 -27.51 -0.83 28.05
C LYS A 23 -26.35 -1.56 27.37
N ALA A 24 -26.64 -2.39 26.36
CA ALA A 24 -25.61 -3.08 25.59
C ALA A 24 -24.73 -2.08 24.79
N ASN A 25 -25.35 -1.13 24.10
CA ASN A 25 -24.65 -0.09 23.35
C ASN A 25 -23.77 0.79 24.26
N GLY A 26 -24.25 1.12 25.46
CA GLY A 26 -23.46 1.85 26.45
C GLY A 26 -22.19 1.10 26.86
N ARG A 27 -22.28 -0.21 27.08
CA ARG A 27 -21.10 -1.05 27.39
C ARG A 27 -20.12 -1.12 26.23
N GLU A 28 -20.60 -1.26 25.00
CA GLU A 28 -19.71 -1.31 23.84
C GLU A 28 -18.98 0.03 23.63
N ARG A 29 -19.67 1.16 23.84
CA ARG A 29 -19.01 2.48 23.86
C ARG A 29 -17.91 2.54 24.90
N GLN A 30 -18.17 2.10 26.14
CA GLN A 30 -17.16 2.08 27.20
C GLN A 30 -15.95 1.20 26.83
N ARG A 31 -16.20 0.02 26.25
CA ARG A 31 -15.15 -0.87 25.75
C ARG A 31 -14.31 -0.19 24.66
N MET A 32 -14.96 0.46 23.70
CA MET A 32 -14.28 1.20 22.63
C MET A 32 -13.50 2.41 23.14
N HIS A 33 -13.99 3.11 24.16
CA HIS A 33 -13.25 4.19 24.83
C HIS A 33 -11.97 3.65 25.47
N GLY A 34 -12.03 2.50 26.16
CA GLY A 34 -10.84 1.84 26.71
C GLY A 34 -9.81 1.46 25.64
N LEU A 35 -10.27 0.89 24.52
CA LEU A 35 -9.38 0.54 23.39
C LEU A 35 -8.73 1.77 22.76
N ASN A 36 -9.50 2.83 22.52
CA ASN A 36 -8.96 4.07 21.95
C ASN A 36 -7.96 4.74 22.89
N ASN A 37 -8.20 4.69 24.21
CA ASN A 37 -7.25 5.19 25.20
C ASN A 37 -5.94 4.39 25.17
N ALA A 38 -6.00 3.05 25.13
CA ALA A 38 -4.80 2.22 24.99
C ALA A 38 -4.02 2.53 23.70
N LEU A 39 -4.71 2.80 22.59
CA LEU A 39 -4.07 3.21 21.34
C LEU A 39 -3.42 4.61 21.46
N ASP A 40 -4.04 5.55 22.16
CA ASP A 40 -3.47 6.87 22.44
C ASP A 40 -2.24 6.78 23.37
N LEU A 41 -2.21 5.85 24.32
CA LEU A 41 -1.00 5.54 25.09
C LEU A 41 0.09 4.96 24.19
N LEU A 42 -0.26 4.03 23.29
CA LEU A 42 0.71 3.50 22.33
C LEU A 42 1.32 4.60 21.44
N ARG A 43 0.53 5.60 21.04
CA ARG A 43 1.02 6.77 20.28
C ARG A 43 2.09 7.57 21.01
N GLN A 44 2.06 7.59 22.35
CA GLN A 44 3.06 8.30 23.15
C GLN A 44 4.38 7.54 23.25
N CYS A 45 4.34 6.21 23.09
CA CYS A 45 5.53 5.36 23.16
C CYS A 45 6.24 5.19 21.81
N VAL A 46 5.59 5.49 20.68
CA VAL A 46 6.22 5.39 19.35
C VAL A 46 7.02 6.65 19.02
N PRO A 47 8.13 6.54 18.26
CA PRO A 47 9.03 7.66 17.99
C PRO A 47 8.47 8.72 17.03
N ILE A 48 7.24 8.57 16.56
CA ILE A 48 6.57 9.50 15.64
C ILE A 48 5.42 10.18 16.39
N THR A 49 5.79 11.06 17.33
CA THR A 49 4.84 11.95 18.00
C THR A 49 4.87 13.30 17.32
N THR A 50 3.75 13.76 16.79
CA THR A 50 3.61 15.15 16.37
C THR A 50 2.65 15.87 17.30
N GLN A 51 2.92 17.16 17.55
CA GLN A 51 2.08 17.98 18.43
C GLN A 51 0.67 18.20 17.85
N HIS A 52 0.53 18.20 16.53
CA HIS A 52 -0.71 18.61 15.85
C HIS A 52 -1.41 17.50 15.05
N GLN A 53 -0.80 16.31 14.88
CA GLN A 53 -1.35 15.23 14.07
C GLN A 53 -1.15 13.85 14.71
N LYS A 54 -2.27 13.17 14.96
CA LYS A 54 -2.26 11.77 15.38
C LYS A 54 -2.11 10.85 14.17
N LEU A 55 -1.22 9.86 14.27
CA LEU A 55 -1.18 8.76 13.30
C LEU A 55 -2.51 8.00 13.28
N SER A 56 -2.88 7.50 12.10
CA SER A 56 -4.03 6.60 11.96
C SER A 56 -3.85 5.31 12.79
N LYS A 57 -4.92 4.55 13.01
CA LYS A 57 -4.85 3.30 13.79
C LYS A 57 -3.83 2.33 13.19
N ILE A 58 -3.87 2.16 11.86
CA ILE A 58 -2.97 1.25 11.15
C ILE A 58 -1.53 1.73 11.17
N GLU A 59 -1.28 3.03 10.96
CA GLU A 59 0.07 3.58 10.99
C GLU A 59 0.69 3.51 12.39
N THR A 60 -0.11 3.74 13.45
CA THR A 60 0.34 3.58 14.84
C THR A 60 0.82 2.14 15.09
N LEU A 61 0.03 1.15 14.67
CA LEU A 61 0.36 -0.27 14.86
C LEU A 61 1.59 -0.70 14.03
N ARG A 62 1.68 -0.25 12.77
CA ARG A 62 2.84 -0.51 11.91
C ARG A 62 4.10 0.11 12.50
N CYS A 63 4.03 1.35 12.97
CA CYS A 63 5.15 2.06 13.58
C CYS A 63 5.63 1.35 14.85
N ALA A 64 4.70 0.95 15.73
CA ALA A 64 5.03 0.21 16.94
C ALA A 64 5.76 -1.10 16.64
N ARG A 65 5.27 -1.89 15.67
CA ARG A 65 5.95 -3.12 15.23
C ARG A 65 7.37 -2.83 14.73
N ASN A 66 7.53 -1.84 13.87
CA ASN A 66 8.83 -1.47 13.29
C ASN A 66 9.78 -1.00 14.40
N TYR A 67 9.29 -0.19 15.33
CA TYR A 67 10.07 0.33 16.45
C TYR A 67 10.56 -0.76 17.38
N ILE A 68 9.69 -1.70 17.78
CA ILE A 68 10.09 -2.89 18.56
C ILE A 68 11.22 -3.64 17.85
N GLY A 69 11.09 -3.88 16.53
CA GLY A 69 12.12 -4.59 15.76
C GLY A 69 13.45 -3.84 15.65
N VAL A 70 13.44 -2.50 15.71
CA VAL A 70 14.68 -1.70 15.81
C VAL A 70 15.29 -1.87 17.19
N LEU A 71 14.51 -1.66 18.26
CA LEU A 71 14.99 -1.75 19.63
C LEU A 71 15.57 -3.13 19.95
N GLN A 72 14.92 -4.21 19.50
CA GLN A 72 15.43 -5.58 19.64
C GLN A 72 16.79 -5.76 18.97
N ARG A 73 16.97 -5.24 17.75
CA ARG A 73 18.27 -5.32 17.07
C ARG A 73 19.33 -4.51 17.80
N MET A 74 19.02 -3.29 18.20
CA MET A 74 19.95 -2.43 18.95
C MET A 74 20.40 -3.09 20.26
N ALA A 75 19.47 -3.70 21.00
CA ALA A 75 19.76 -4.36 22.26
C ALA A 75 20.60 -5.64 22.10
N ASN A 76 20.35 -6.42 21.03
CA ASN A 76 21.01 -7.71 20.85
C ASN A 76 22.39 -7.61 20.18
N THR A 77 22.61 -6.60 19.32
CA THR A 77 23.84 -6.49 18.51
C THR A 77 24.67 -5.25 18.81
N ASN A 78 24.24 -4.40 19.74
CA ASN A 78 24.81 -3.06 20.00
C ASN A 78 24.88 -2.16 18.75
N TRP A 79 24.16 -2.52 17.68
CA TRP A 79 24.06 -1.71 16.48
C TRP A 79 23.28 -0.42 16.76
N LYS A 80 23.76 0.70 16.22
CA LYS A 80 23.11 2.00 16.33
C LYS A 80 22.74 2.47 14.92
N PRO A 81 21.44 2.52 14.56
CA PRO A 81 21.04 2.97 13.23
C PRO A 81 21.46 4.41 12.99
N THR A 82 21.92 4.69 11.77
CA THR A 82 21.99 6.07 11.28
C THR A 82 20.58 6.69 11.19
N PRO A 83 20.43 8.02 11.22
CA PRO A 83 19.11 8.66 11.11
C PRO A 83 18.33 8.22 9.86
N LEU A 84 19.02 8.00 8.75
CA LEU A 84 18.40 7.54 7.49
C LEU A 84 17.91 6.09 7.58
N GLU A 85 18.71 5.19 8.14
CA GLU A 85 18.29 3.80 8.36
C GLU A 85 17.10 3.73 9.31
N TYR A 86 17.14 4.51 10.40
CA TYR A 86 16.05 4.60 11.35
C TYR A 86 14.76 5.10 10.70
N ALA A 87 14.86 6.17 9.90
CA ALA A 87 13.74 6.72 9.13
C ALA A 87 13.12 5.68 8.20
N ARG A 88 13.95 4.96 7.41
CA ARG A 88 13.50 3.91 6.48
C ARG A 88 12.73 2.79 7.18
N ILE A 89 13.23 2.35 8.34
CA ILE A 89 12.59 1.26 9.09
C ILE A 89 11.26 1.74 9.67
N LEU A 90 11.20 2.94 10.24
CA LEU A 90 9.97 3.49 10.81
C LEU A 90 8.92 3.81 9.73
N SER A 91 9.34 4.30 8.56
CA SER A 91 8.44 4.66 7.46
C SER A 91 7.96 3.47 6.63
N ALA A 92 8.45 2.26 6.87
CA ALA A 92 8.08 1.07 6.11
C ALA A 92 6.56 0.80 6.22
N GLY A 93 5.88 0.86 5.07
CA GLY A 93 4.43 0.66 4.98
C GLY A 93 3.60 1.84 5.50
N MET A 94 4.18 3.03 5.63
CA MET A 94 3.44 4.26 5.97
C MET A 94 2.86 4.92 4.72
N SER A 95 1.90 5.83 4.91
CA SER A 95 1.48 6.72 3.82
C SER A 95 2.61 7.68 3.44
N GLN A 96 2.58 8.23 2.22
CA GLN A 96 3.60 9.19 1.76
C GLN A 96 3.69 10.42 2.68
N THR A 97 2.55 10.93 3.14
CA THR A 97 2.48 12.06 4.09
C THR A 97 3.22 11.72 5.39
N THR A 98 2.95 10.54 5.96
CA THR A 98 3.61 10.08 7.18
C THR A 98 5.11 9.84 6.97
N THR A 99 5.51 9.31 5.82
CA THR A 99 6.93 9.15 5.47
C THR A 99 7.66 10.49 5.39
N ASN A 100 7.05 11.50 4.76
CA ASN A 100 7.61 12.85 4.70
C ASN A 100 7.74 13.46 6.10
N LEU A 101 6.75 13.26 6.97
CA LEU A 101 6.79 13.70 8.36
C LEU A 101 7.97 13.08 9.12
N ILE A 102 8.18 11.76 9.00
CA ILE A 102 9.32 11.07 9.63
C ILE A 102 10.65 11.61 9.10
N ALA A 103 10.73 11.81 7.78
CA ALA A 103 11.92 12.35 7.14
C ALA A 103 12.27 13.74 7.70
N ASN A 104 11.27 14.61 7.85
CA ASN A 104 11.44 15.93 8.44
C ASN A 104 11.87 15.87 9.91
N MET A 105 11.25 14.99 10.71
CA MET A 105 11.60 14.82 12.14
C MET A 105 13.04 14.34 12.35
N LEU A 106 13.53 13.47 11.47
CA LEU A 106 14.89 12.96 11.51
C LEU A 106 15.88 13.76 10.67
N GLN A 107 15.45 14.88 10.09
CA GLN A 107 16.25 15.78 9.26
C GLN A 107 16.95 15.06 8.10
N VAL A 108 16.28 14.07 7.51
CA VAL A 108 16.78 13.32 6.36
C VAL A 108 16.02 13.69 5.09
N PRO A 109 16.68 13.72 3.91
CA PRO A 109 16.00 13.99 2.65
C PRO A 109 14.89 12.95 2.39
N PRO A 110 13.62 13.35 2.19
CA PRO A 110 12.51 12.40 2.02
C PRO A 110 12.69 11.44 0.84
N ARG A 111 13.39 11.89 -0.22
CA ARG A 111 13.73 11.05 -1.38
C ARG A 111 14.59 9.83 -1.02
N LEU A 112 15.44 9.95 0.00
CA LEU A 112 16.30 8.86 0.44
C LEU A 112 15.54 7.84 1.31
N VAL A 113 14.45 8.26 1.96
CA VAL A 113 13.64 7.42 2.85
C VAL A 113 12.69 6.51 2.08
N MET A 114 12.03 7.02 1.04
CA MET A 114 11.11 6.21 0.22
C MET A 114 11.83 5.10 -0.56
N GLY A 115 13.17 5.16 -0.62
CA GLY A 115 13.90 4.57 -1.72
C GLY A 115 13.48 5.26 -3.01
N THR A 116 14.38 5.41 -3.96
CA THR A 116 13.89 5.33 -5.33
C THR A 116 13.13 3.99 -5.40
N PRO A 117 11.99 3.87 -6.12
CA PRO A 117 11.85 2.62 -6.83
C PRO A 117 13.18 2.51 -7.54
N GLN A 118 14.02 1.56 -7.14
CA GLN A 118 14.96 1.03 -8.08
C GLN A 118 14.06 0.73 -9.26
N VAL A 119 14.17 1.54 -10.31
CA VAL A 119 13.89 1.09 -11.67
C VAL A 119 14.37 -0.34 -11.63
N CYS A 120 13.43 -1.29 -11.68
CA CYS A 120 13.72 -2.72 -11.72
C CYS A 120 15.01 -2.82 -12.49
N GLN A 121 16.11 -3.20 -11.84
CA GLN A 121 17.45 -3.04 -12.43
C GLN A 121 17.31 -3.45 -13.87
N GLN A 122 17.37 -2.46 -14.76
CA GLN A 122 17.54 -2.75 -16.16
C GLN A 122 18.88 -3.46 -16.12
N MET A 123 18.85 -4.79 -16.21
CA MET A 123 19.98 -5.51 -16.77
C MET A 123 20.36 -4.67 -17.98
N PRO A 124 21.64 -4.25 -18.11
CA PRO A 124 22.07 -3.59 -19.32
C PRO A 124 21.61 -4.51 -20.46
N LEU A 125 20.67 -4.04 -21.28
CA LEU A 125 20.34 -4.76 -22.49
C LEU A 125 21.69 -4.89 -23.22
N PRO A 126 22.14 -6.11 -23.58
CA PRO A 126 23.34 -6.23 -24.38
C PRO A 126 23.15 -5.33 -25.62
N PRO A 127 24.19 -4.63 -26.08
CA PRO A 127 24.06 -3.83 -27.29
C PRO A 127 23.53 -4.77 -28.37
N MET A 128 22.34 -4.45 -28.91
CA MET A 128 21.79 -5.19 -30.02
C MET A 128 22.82 -5.09 -31.15
N SER A 129 23.50 -6.21 -31.44
CA SER A 129 24.31 -6.33 -32.64
C SER A 129 23.39 -5.94 -33.81
N ALA A 130 23.76 -4.88 -34.51
CA ALA A 130 23.01 -4.42 -35.67
C ALA A 130 22.79 -5.61 -36.61
N PRO A 131 21.57 -5.85 -37.11
CA PRO A 131 21.35 -6.86 -38.13
C PRO A 131 22.20 -6.51 -39.37
N PRO A 132 22.72 -7.51 -40.11
CA PRO A 132 23.55 -7.28 -41.27
C PRO A 132 22.80 -6.40 -42.29
N TYR A 133 23.46 -5.32 -42.72
CA TYR A 133 22.98 -4.43 -43.75
C TYR A 133 22.86 -5.18 -45.07
N TYR A 134 21.64 -5.45 -45.54
CA TYR A 134 21.41 -5.92 -46.90
C TYR A 134 21.34 -4.69 -47.82
N PRO A 135 22.18 -4.60 -48.86
CA PRO A 135 22.12 -3.50 -49.81
C PRO A 135 20.80 -3.56 -50.61
N PRO A 136 20.25 -2.40 -51.02
CA PRO A 136 19.00 -2.36 -51.77
C PRO A 136 19.17 -3.01 -53.15
N GLN A 137 18.32 -3.98 -53.49
CA GLN A 137 18.22 -4.45 -54.87
C GLN A 137 17.48 -3.40 -55.71
N THR A 138 18.05 -3.06 -56.85
CA THR A 138 17.49 -2.14 -57.85
C THR A 138 16.22 -2.73 -58.48
N PRO A 139 15.26 -1.89 -58.92
CA PRO A 139 13.92 -2.35 -59.30
C PRO A 139 13.96 -3.07 -60.65
N HIS A 140 13.50 -4.32 -60.67
CA HIS A 140 13.04 -4.95 -61.91
C HIS A 140 11.57 -4.56 -62.13
N SER A 141 11.31 -3.91 -63.26
CA SER A 141 9.98 -3.56 -63.76
C SER A 141 9.10 -4.81 -63.85
N GLY A 142 7.86 -4.72 -63.37
CA GLY A 142 6.91 -5.83 -63.48
C GLY A 142 5.62 -5.60 -62.70
N SER A 143 4.71 -4.87 -63.32
CA SER A 143 3.25 -5.09 -63.33
C SER A 143 2.55 -5.75 -62.13
N ASP A 144 1.72 -4.92 -61.50
CA ASP A 144 0.29 -5.14 -61.21
C ASP A 144 -0.14 -5.99 -59.98
N SER A 145 -1.13 -5.40 -59.31
CA SER A 145 -2.13 -5.93 -58.39
C SER A 145 -1.77 -6.28 -56.93
N SER A 146 -2.24 -5.38 -56.06
CA SER A 146 -2.94 -5.63 -54.78
C SER A 146 -2.23 -6.47 -53.72
N PHE A 147 -1.52 -5.80 -52.81
CA PHE A 147 -1.02 -6.41 -51.57
C PHE A 147 -1.94 -6.10 -50.38
N GLU A 148 -2.59 -7.15 -49.90
CA GLU A 148 -3.42 -7.23 -48.69
C GLU A 148 -2.55 -7.04 -47.43
N MET A 149 -3.05 -6.27 -46.47
CA MET A 149 -2.34 -5.96 -45.22
C MET A 149 -2.44 -7.14 -44.24
N PRO A 150 -1.34 -7.76 -43.78
CA PRO A 150 -1.44 -8.85 -42.81
C PRO A 150 -1.62 -8.29 -41.39
N SER A 151 -2.65 -8.79 -40.72
CA SER A 151 -3.00 -8.51 -39.32
C SER A 151 -1.86 -8.83 -38.34
N PRO A 152 -1.70 -8.05 -37.25
CA PRO A 152 -0.72 -8.36 -36.21
C PRO A 152 -1.14 -9.59 -35.38
N PRO A 153 -0.19 -10.40 -34.89
CA PRO A 153 -0.48 -11.63 -34.16
C PRO A 153 -1.06 -11.35 -32.76
N ASN A 154 -2.04 -12.18 -32.39
CA ASN A 154 -2.85 -12.14 -31.18
C ASN A 154 -2.05 -11.91 -29.89
N GLN A 155 -2.40 -10.84 -29.16
CA GLN A 155 -2.10 -10.71 -27.75
C GLN A 155 -3.04 -11.64 -26.97
N HIS A 156 -2.51 -12.69 -26.37
CA HIS A 156 -3.25 -13.54 -25.44
C HIS A 156 -3.62 -12.75 -24.19
N PHE A 157 -4.80 -12.14 -24.20
CA PHE A 157 -5.48 -11.66 -23.00
C PHE A 157 -5.93 -12.86 -22.16
N PHE A 158 -5.28 -13.07 -21.01
CA PHE A 158 -5.82 -13.92 -19.95
C PHE A 158 -7.03 -13.22 -19.34
N HIS A 159 -8.22 -13.81 -19.50
CA HIS A 159 -9.40 -13.49 -18.68
C HIS A 159 -9.49 -14.46 -17.49
N PRO A 160 -9.75 -13.98 -16.26
CA PRO A 160 -10.04 -14.84 -15.13
C PRO A 160 -11.47 -15.40 -15.24
N LEU A 161 -11.63 -16.68 -14.89
CA LEU A 161 -12.93 -17.31 -14.69
C LEU A 161 -13.35 -17.14 -13.21
N PHE A 162 -14.53 -16.53 -13.05
CA PHE A 162 -15.34 -16.32 -11.83
C PHE A 162 -14.83 -15.32 -10.77
#